data_AF-A0A3R7W809-F1
#
_entry.id   AF-A0A3R7W809-F1
#
_cell.length_a   1.000
_cell.length_b   1.000
_cell.length_c   1.000
_cell.angle_alpha   90.00
_cell.angle_beta   90.00
_cell.angle_gamma   90.00
#
_symmetry.space_group_name_H-M   'P 1'
#
loop_
_entity.id
_entity.type
_entity.pdbx_description
1 polymer ?
#
loop_
_entity_poly.entity_id
_entity_poly.type
_entity_poly.pdbx_seq_one_letter_code
_entity_poly.pdbx_strand_id
1 'polypeptide(L)' 'MKHIQELMARYPLISILLIFPFTLILILAVFSMIIKIVIPAVLALWLAGWVYGAVVREAWRRNLSEPFWFVRYRNFSR' A
#
# COMPACT_ATOMS: atom_id res chain seq x y z
N MET A 1 20.45 17.93 37.03
CA MET A 1 19.35 18.26 36.09
C MET A 1 19.30 19.75 35.70
N LYS A 2 19.62 20.69 36.60
CA LYS A 2 19.55 22.13 36.30
C LYS A 2 20.58 22.62 35.27
N HIS A 3 21.82 22.14 35.31
CA HIS A 3 22.87 22.57 34.37
C HIS A 3 22.59 22.26 32.89
N ILE A 4 21.94 21.13 32.58
CA ILE A 4 21.61 20.78 31.19
C ILE A 4 20.49 21.70 30.67
N GLN A 5 19.49 21.98 31.51
CA GLN A 5 18.43 22.95 31.20
C GLN A 5 18.99 24.37 31.05
N GLU A 6 19.93 24.75 31.91
CA GLU A 6 20.58 26.07 31.86
C GLU A 6 21.45 26.22 30.59
N LEU A 7 22.13 25.16 30.16
CA LEU A 7 22.88 25.13 28.90
C LEU A 7 21.95 25.21 27.68
N MET A 8 20.82 24.49 27.73
CA MET A 8 19.80 24.53 26.67
C MET A 8 19.11 25.89 26.57
N ALA A 9 18.84 26.54 27.71
CA ALA A 9 18.27 27.88 27.76
C ALA A 9 19.26 28.95 27.28
N ARG A 10 20.56 28.77 27.57
CA ARG A 10 21.63 29.69 27.19
C ARG A 10 22.01 29.57 25.70
N TYR A 11 21.97 28.36 25.14
CA TYR A 11 22.30 28.11 23.73
C TYR A 11 21.20 27.28 23.02
N PRO A 12 20.04 27.90 22.74
CA PRO A 12 18.89 27.20 22.17
C PRO A 12 19.18 26.62 20.77
N LEU A 13 19.90 27.35 19.91
CA LEU A 13 20.25 26.91 18.56
C LEU A 13 21.17 25.67 18.57
N ILE A 14 22.17 25.65 19.44
CA ILE A 14 23.12 24.52 19.54
C ILE A 14 22.39 23.27 20.03
N SER A 15 21.47 23.45 20.97
CA SER A 15 20.67 22.35 21.53
C SER A 15 19.71 21.76 20.50
N ILE A 16 19.06 22.60 19.69
CA ILE A 16 18.22 22.16 18.57
C ILE A 16 19.08 21.41 17.56
N LEU A 17 20.23 21.94 17.17
CA LEU A 17 21.11 21.31 16.19
C LEU A 17 21.61 19.93 16.67
N LEU A 18 21.85 19.77 17.97
CA LEU A 18 22.28 18.51 18.58
C LEU A 18 21.16 17.46 18.60
N ILE A 19 19.93 17.87 18.91
CA ILE A 19 18.76 16.98 18.99
C ILE A 19 18.22 16.65 17.59
N PHE A 20 18.34 17.58 16.64
CA PHE A 20 17.83 17.47 15.28
C PHE A 20 18.13 16.14 14.58
N PRO A 21 19.39 15.64 14.51
CA PRO A 21 19.67 14.38 13.82
C PRO A 21 18.95 13.18 14.44
N PHE A 22 18.78 13.15 15.77
CA PHE A 22 18.07 12.07 16.45
C PHE A 22 16.58 12.10 16.11
N THR A 23 15.95 13.28 16.18
CA THR A 23 14.53 13.44 15.85
C THR A 23 14.27 13.17 14.38
N LEU A 24 15.21 13.54 13.50
CA LEU A 24 15.13 13.30 12.06
C LEU A 24 15.14 11.80 11.76
N ILE A 25 16.08 11.03 12.32
CA ILE A 25 16.14 9.58 12.15
C ILE A 25 14.85 8.92 12.63
N LEU A 26 14.31 9.37 13.76
CA LEU A 26 13.07 8.84 14.33
C LEU A 26 11.87 9.07 13.41
N ILE A 27 11.71 10.29 12.89
CA ILE A 27 10.65 10.61 11.93
C ILE A 27 10.79 9.82 10.63
N LEU A 28 12.02 9.73 10.10
CA LEU A 28 12.30 8.96 8.89
C LEU A 28 11.97 7.47 9.08
N ALA A 29 12.26 6.89 10.25
CA ALA A 29 11.93 5.50 10.54
C ALA A 29 10.41 5.26 10.56
N VAL A 30 9.65 6.14 11.22
CA VAL A 30 8.18 6.07 11.26
C VAL A 30 7.60 6.22 9.85
N PHE A 31 8.04 7.22 9.09
CA PHE A 31 7.61 7.42 7.70
C PHE A 31 7.97 6.24 6.81
N SER A 32 9.17 5.68 6.95
CA SER A 32 9.60 4.50 6.19
C SER A 32 8.67 3.32 6.45
N MET A 33 8.29 3.09 7.71
CA MET A 33 7.37 2.02 8.06
C MET A 33 5.98 2.23 7.44
N ILE A 34 5.46 3.46 7.47
CA ILE A 34 4.17 3.81 6.86
C ILE A 34 4.24 3.59 5.34
N ILE A 35 5.25 4.15 4.67
CA ILE A 35 5.42 4.07 3.21
C ILE A 35 5.54 2.61 2.76
N LYS A 36 6.32 1.80 3.47
CA LYS A 36 6.50 0.37 3.18
C LYS A 36 5.21 -0.45 3.31
N ILE A 37 4.18 0.05 3.97
CA ILE A 37 2.89 -0.64 4.14
C ILE A 37 1.82 -0.01 3.23
N VAL A 38 1.71 1.31 3.23
CA VAL A 38 0.69 2.06 2.49
C VAL A 38 0.90 1.94 0.99
N ILE A 39 2.13 2.10 0.49
CA ILE A 39 2.39 2.03 -0.95
C ILE A 39 2.03 0.64 -1.51
N PRO A 40 2.49 -0.49 -0.93
CA PRO A 40 2.10 -1.81 -1.41
C PRO A 40 0.60 -2.07 -1.33
N ALA A 41 -0.07 -1.58 -0.29
CA ALA A 41 -1.52 -1.76 -0.15
C ALA A 41 -2.29 -1.04 -1.26
N VAL A 42 -1.94 0.21 -1.57
CA VAL A 42 -2.56 0.97 -2.67
C VAL A 42 -2.28 0.30 -4.02
N LEU A 43 -1.04 -0.15 -4.25
CA LEU A 43 -0.68 -0.86 -5.48
C LEU A 43 -1.45 -2.20 -5.62
N ALA A 44 -1.62 -2.95 -4.53
CA ALA A 44 -2.38 -4.20 -4.53
C ALA A 44 -3.85 -3.96 -4.88
N LEU A 45 -4.48 -2.92 -4.30
CA LEU A 45 -5.85 -2.53 -4.63
C LEU A 45 -6.00 -2.09 -6.10
N TRP A 46 -5.01 -1.34 -6.60
CA TRP A 46 -4.99 -0.93 -8.00
C TRP A 46 -4.91 -2.14 -8.93
N LEU A 47 -3.95 -3.05 -8.70
CA LEU A 47 -3.82 -4.31 -9.45
C LEU A 47 -5.08 -5.18 -9.36
N ALA A 48 -5.72 -5.26 -8.19
CA ALA A 48 -6.97 -5.99 -8.02
C ALA A 48 -8.08 -5.43 -8.93
N GLY A 49 -8.16 -4.11 -9.09
CA GLY A 49 -9.08 -3.47 -10.03
C GLY A 49 -8.81 -3.86 -11.49
N TRP A 50 -7.53 -3.89 -11.89
CA TRP A 50 -7.14 -4.35 -13.24
C TRP A 50 -7.47 -5.82 -13.48
N VAL A 51 -7.14 -6.70 -12.53
CA VAL A 51 -7.42 -8.13 -12.62
C VAL A 51 -8.92 -8.39 -12.67
N TYR A 52 -9.70 -7.74 -11.80
CA TYR A 52 -11.15 -7.83 -11.82
C TYR A 52 -11.72 -7.37 -13.17
N GLY A 53 -11.25 -6.23 -13.69
CA GLY A 53 -11.66 -5.73 -15.01
C GLY A 53 -11.29 -6.68 -16.15
N ALA A 54 -10.12 -7.33 -16.10
CA ALA A 54 -9.68 -8.30 -17.10
C ALA A 54 -10.53 -9.59 -17.04
N VAL A 55 -10.73 -10.16 -15.85
CA VAL A 55 -11.53 -11.38 -15.65
C VAL A 55 -13.00 -11.13 -16.01
N VAL A 56 -13.59 -10.00 -15.60
CA VAL A 56 -14.97 -9.66 -15.96
C VAL A 56 -15.12 -9.37 -17.45
N ARG A 57 -14.12 -8.77 -18.12
CA ARG A 57 -14.12 -8.64 -19.59
C ARG A 57 -14.05 -10.01 -20.29
N GLU A 58 -13.25 -10.95 -19.80
CA GLU A 58 -13.23 -12.31 -20.33
C GLU A 58 -14.55 -13.03 -20.10
N ALA A 59 -15.17 -12.89 -18.92
CA ALA A 59 -16.48 -13.44 -18.62
C ALA A 59 -17.58 -12.83 -19.53
N TRP A 60 -17.58 -11.52 -19.75
CA TRP A 60 -18.48 -10.86 -20.70
C TRP A 60 -18.24 -11.35 -22.13
N ARG A 61 -16.99 -11.47 -22.56
CA ARG A 61 -16.65 -11.94 -23.92
C ARG A 61 -17.05 -13.40 -24.13
N ARG A 62 -16.88 -14.28 -23.14
CA ARG A 62 -17.37 -15.67 -23.19
C ARG A 62 -18.89 -15.75 -23.16
N ASN A 63 -19.55 -14.92 -22.34
CA ASN A 63 -21.02 -14.87 -22.27
C ASN A 63 -21.66 -14.37 -23.58
N LEU A 64 -20.99 -13.46 -24.31
CA LEU A 64 -21.41 -13.05 -25.66
C LEU A 64 -21.09 -14.08 -26.75
N SER A 65 -20.03 -14.87 -26.57
CA SER A 65 -19.58 -15.84 -27.58
C SER A 65 -20.37 -17.15 -27.53
N GLU A 66 -20.89 -17.54 -26.36
CA GLU A 66 -21.67 -18.77 -26.17
C GLU A 66 -22.87 -18.55 -25.22
N PRO A 67 -23.99 -17.96 -25.69
CA PRO A 67 -25.14 -17.63 -24.83
C PRO A 67 -25.88 -18.85 -24.25
N PHE A 68 -25.55 -20.09 -24.66
CA PHE A 68 -26.24 -21.31 -24.24
C PHE A 68 -25.29 -22.44 -23.79
N TRP A 69 -24.19 -22.12 -23.10
CA TRP A 69 -23.25 -23.12 -22.57
C TRP A 69 -23.91 -24.15 -21.61
N PHE A 70 -25.06 -23.82 -21.02
CA PHE A 70 -25.82 -24.73 -20.15
C PHE A 70 -26.61 -25.83 -20.89
N VAL A 71 -26.66 -25.80 -22.23
CA VAL A 71 -27.44 -26.75 -23.05
C VAL A 71 -26.53 -27.72 -23.83
N ARG A 72 -25.36 -28.10 -23.30
CA ARG A 72 -24.65 -29.27 -23.81
C ARG A 72 -25.19 -30.53 -23.13
N TYR A 73 -26.35 -31.00 -23.63
CA TYR A 73 -26.92 -32.29 -23.23
C TYR A 73 -25.94 -33.42 -23.50
N ARG A 74 -25.78 -34.24 -22.47
CA ARG A 74 -25.08 -35.51 -22.44
C ARG A 74 -25.78 -36.50 -23.38
N ASN A 75 -25.35 -36.56 -24.64
CA ASN A 75 -25.70 -37.67 -25.53
C ASN A 75 -24.72 -38.80 -25.27
N PHE A 76 -24.99 -39.53 -24.20
CA PHE A 76 -24.47 -40.88 -23.99
C PHE A 76 -25.51 -41.85 -24.55
N SER A 77 -25.44 -42.17 -25.85
CA SER A 77 -26.10 -43.36 -26.42
C SER A 77 -25.66 -43.62 -27.87
N ARG A 78 -24.60 -44.41 -28.04
CA ARG A 78 -24.57 -45.71 -28.76
C ARG A 78 -23.13 -46.17 -28.98
#